data_AF-A0A923NWY3-F1
#
_entry.id   AF-A0A923NWY3-F1
#
_cell.length_a   1.000
_cell.length_b   1.000
_cell.length_c   1.000
_cell.angle_alpha   90.00
_cell.angle_beta   90.00
_cell.angle_gamma   90.00
#
_symmetry.space_group_name_H-M   'P 1'
#
loop_
_entity.id
_entity.type
_entity.pdbx_description
1 polymer ?
#
loop_
_entity_poly.entity_id
_entity_poly.type
_entity_poly.pdbx_seq_one_letter_code
_entity_poly.pdbx_strand_id
1 'polypeptide(L)'
;MKKYKFLKSSFLAAVCGTLILASCATKPVVKIEESASKTPTKEQDEPANVKFAKQLQQRLAQNDIKGAISLFDNLPSELQDDKELKLVLGALFYSDHQFDNAISTANDVLKFDKSNIEALELISMCNKAKGDKTAYKQTADKILAVDPYNPSVNIQKGDDYALNKKYKLARNSYQRALKGDKENIDAKFGYARMSYFLDETATAKTVLQEILDKDPKNAAANAYMGKLKAEDENYLSAANYISKALKTEPTNYDYWLDYGNYLRHQGKFEEAAEAWNKAVSLDPSYFLAYAYLAGNYDDLEKWDLALENYHKVIETNPKYYFAYEETGILEYRSKNYEAAAKYFTKTLEYSDNWSYYLMIAACYFKMGDSLAAKKILQTAMKKQEANSTEQLILRFYAENYNKNAETTLNQRIEKESNRNTRGKMLFYMGLYCELNGADELAREYYSKVTSMSAPMFFEYRIAEWGLKK
;
A
#
# COMPACT_ATOMS: atom_id res chain seq x y z
N MET A 1 -19.20 24.91 48.48
CA MET A 1 -19.67 23.58 47.99
C MET A 1 -20.22 23.55 46.56
N LYS A 2 -20.82 24.62 45.98
CA LYS A 2 -21.29 24.60 44.57
C LYS A 2 -20.20 24.82 43.50
N LYS A 3 -19.07 25.49 43.80
CA LYS A 3 -17.94 25.68 42.86
C LYS A 3 -17.06 24.44 42.64
N TYR A 4 -17.10 23.45 43.54
CA TYR A 4 -16.28 22.22 43.45
C TYR A 4 -16.85 21.15 42.51
N LYS A 5 -18.16 21.13 42.27
CA LYS A 5 -18.79 20.17 41.34
C LYS A 5 -18.48 20.46 39.87
N PHE A 6 -18.18 21.71 39.51
CA PHE A 6 -17.93 22.13 38.13
C PHE A 6 -16.50 21.80 37.62
N LEU A 7 -15.53 21.66 38.53
CA LEU A 7 -14.16 21.23 38.22
C LEU A 7 -14.03 19.69 38.09
N LYS A 8 -14.91 18.91 38.76
CA LYS A 8 -14.88 17.44 38.71
C LYS A 8 -15.22 16.88 37.31
N SER A 9 -16.30 17.33 36.67
CA SER A 9 -16.79 16.64 35.46
C SER A 9 -16.10 17.04 34.16
N SER A 10 -15.54 18.26 34.06
CA SER A 10 -14.90 18.74 32.82
C SER A 10 -13.42 18.38 32.74
N PHE A 11 -12.72 18.34 33.88
CA PHE A 11 -11.29 18.09 33.95
C PHE A 11 -10.95 16.59 33.90
N LEU A 12 -11.63 15.73 34.67
CA LEU A 12 -11.41 14.28 34.62
C LEU A 12 -11.90 13.66 33.31
N ALA A 13 -13.03 14.11 32.76
CA ALA A 13 -13.49 13.66 31.44
C ALA A 13 -12.53 14.08 30.32
N ALA A 14 -11.92 15.27 30.43
CA ALA A 14 -10.88 15.70 29.50
C ALA A 14 -9.58 14.90 29.66
N VAL A 15 -9.18 14.53 30.88
CA VAL A 15 -7.97 13.71 31.14
C VAL A 15 -8.16 12.25 30.72
N CYS A 16 -9.32 11.63 31.01
CA CYS A 16 -9.67 10.30 30.49
C CYS A 16 -9.78 10.33 28.96
N GLY A 17 -10.51 11.30 28.40
CA GLY A 17 -10.63 11.46 26.95
C GLY A 17 -9.29 11.68 26.26
N THR A 18 -8.41 12.51 26.82
CA THR A 18 -7.08 12.79 26.23
C THR A 18 -6.08 11.65 26.43
N LEU A 19 -6.07 10.94 27.56
CA LEU A 19 -5.19 9.77 27.74
C LEU A 19 -5.66 8.55 26.93
N ILE A 20 -6.97 8.38 26.74
CA ILE A 20 -7.56 7.33 25.89
C ILE A 20 -7.33 7.65 24.40
N LEU A 21 -7.49 8.91 23.98
CA LEU A 21 -7.30 9.34 22.58
C LEU A 21 -5.83 9.58 22.18
N ALA A 22 -4.93 9.93 23.10
CA ALA A 22 -3.53 10.24 22.79
C ALA A 22 -2.62 9.01 22.56
N SER A 23 -3.17 7.79 22.64
CA SER A 23 -2.39 6.57 22.37
C SER A 23 -2.19 6.26 20.87
N CYS A 24 -2.78 7.06 19.96
CA CYS A 24 -2.61 6.89 18.50
C CYS A 24 -2.15 8.15 17.73
N ALA A 25 -1.83 9.29 18.37
CA ALA A 25 -1.31 10.45 17.64
C ALA A 25 -0.43 11.38 18.49
N THR A 26 0.79 11.65 18.00
CA THR A 26 1.68 12.70 18.53
C THR A 26 1.20 14.09 18.11
N LYS A 27 0.37 14.75 18.93
CA LYS A 27 0.17 16.22 18.87
C LYS A 27 0.10 16.83 20.28
N PRO A 28 0.57 18.08 20.46
CA PRO A 28 0.72 18.70 21.79
C PRO A 28 -0.63 19.10 22.40
N VAL A 29 -0.73 18.95 23.72
CA VAL A 29 -1.90 19.31 24.52
C VAL A 29 -2.14 20.82 24.49
N VAL A 30 -3.41 21.21 24.28
CA VAL A 30 -3.90 22.59 24.25
C VAL A 30 -3.65 23.28 25.59
N LYS A 31 -3.01 24.45 25.57
CA LYS A 31 -2.92 25.37 26.73
C LYS A 31 -4.30 25.98 26.99
N ILE A 32 -4.85 25.74 28.18
CA ILE A 32 -6.02 26.46 28.69
C ILE A 32 -5.50 27.64 29.52
N GLU A 33 -5.86 28.87 29.13
CA GLU A 33 -5.50 30.10 29.80
C GLU A 33 -6.12 30.19 31.21
N GLU A 34 -5.27 30.47 32.21
CA GLU A 34 -5.66 30.75 33.58
C GLU A 34 -6.42 32.08 33.67
N SER A 35 -7.70 32.05 34.06
CA SER A 35 -8.35 33.25 34.59
C SER A 35 -7.89 33.49 36.02
N ALA A 36 -6.93 34.40 36.17
CA ALA A 36 -6.37 34.81 37.45
C ALA A 36 -7.42 35.52 38.32
N SER A 37 -7.79 34.88 39.43
CA SER A 37 -8.39 35.56 40.59
C SER A 37 -7.45 35.40 41.77
N LYS A 38 -6.73 36.49 42.08
CA LYS A 38 -5.74 36.57 43.15
C LYS A 38 -6.41 36.64 44.53
N THR A 39 -6.12 35.65 45.36
CA THR A 39 -5.92 35.85 46.81
C THR A 39 -4.94 34.78 47.30
N PRO A 40 -3.83 35.14 47.97
CA PRO A 40 -2.85 34.17 48.45
C PRO A 40 -3.32 33.58 49.79
N THR A 41 -3.94 32.41 49.77
CA THR A 41 -4.11 31.57 50.96
C THR A 41 -2.86 30.69 51.12
N LYS A 42 -2.27 30.70 52.32
CA LYS A 42 -1.08 29.94 52.71
C LYS A 42 -1.18 28.47 52.26
N GLU A 43 -0.11 27.93 51.67
CA GLU A 43 0.02 26.54 51.19
C GLU A 43 -0.20 25.43 52.26
N GLN A 44 -0.49 25.78 53.51
CA GLN A 44 -0.59 24.82 54.63
C GLN A 44 -2.00 24.32 54.95
N ASP A 45 -3.07 24.90 54.38
CA ASP A 45 -4.47 24.51 54.64
C ASP A 45 -5.22 23.98 53.40
N GLU A 46 -4.50 23.55 52.35
CA GLU A 46 -5.13 23.03 51.13
C GLU A 46 -5.69 21.60 51.36
N PRO A 47 -6.99 21.35 51.07
CA PRO A 47 -7.59 20.03 51.23
C PRO A 47 -6.85 18.92 50.47
N ALA A 48 -6.77 17.73 51.05
CA ALA A 48 -5.97 16.61 50.53
C ALA A 48 -6.35 16.21 49.09
N ASN A 49 -7.65 16.23 48.75
CA ASN A 49 -8.13 16.00 47.39
C ASN A 49 -7.64 17.04 46.36
N VAL A 50 -7.56 18.31 46.74
CA VAL A 50 -7.07 19.38 45.85
C VAL A 50 -5.58 19.22 45.62
N LYS A 51 -4.83 18.91 46.68
CA LYS A 51 -3.40 18.64 46.60
C LYS A 51 -3.12 17.46 45.67
N PHE A 52 -3.85 16.35 45.82
CA PHE A 52 -3.76 15.20 44.93
C PHE A 52 -4.03 15.57 43.47
N ALA A 53 -5.13 16.29 43.19
CA ALA A 53 -5.49 16.68 41.84
C ALA A 53 -4.43 17.56 41.16
N LYS A 54 -3.86 18.53 41.88
CA LYS A 54 -2.77 19.38 41.39
C LYS A 54 -1.51 18.58 41.07
N GLN A 55 -1.12 17.67 41.96
CA GLN A 55 0.05 16.81 41.77
C GLN A 55 -0.16 15.89 40.56
N LEU A 56 -1.34 15.29 40.42
CA LEU A 56 -1.68 14.44 39.29
C LEU A 56 -1.61 15.22 37.97
N GLN A 57 -2.21 16.41 37.92
CA GLN A 57 -2.13 17.30 36.76
C GLN A 57 -0.69 17.65 36.40
N GLN A 58 0.14 17.98 37.38
CA GLN A 58 1.54 18.33 37.16
C GLN A 58 2.35 17.15 36.58
N ARG A 59 2.15 15.94 37.11
CA ARG A 59 2.81 14.72 36.62
C ARG A 59 2.40 14.40 35.18
N LEU A 60 1.10 14.49 34.89
CA LEU A 60 0.56 14.30 33.54
C LEU A 60 1.13 15.33 32.56
N ALA A 61 1.22 16.61 32.96
CA ALA A 61 1.80 17.66 32.13
C ALA A 61 3.30 17.45 31.85
N GLN A 62 4.00 16.74 32.74
CA GLN A 62 5.41 16.34 32.58
C GLN A 62 5.59 15.00 31.85
N ASN A 63 4.49 14.35 31.45
CA ASN A 63 4.47 12.97 30.93
C ASN A 63 5.11 11.95 31.88
N ASP A 64 5.09 12.23 33.19
CA ASP A 64 5.58 11.33 34.25
C ASP A 64 4.45 10.36 34.65
N ILE A 65 4.20 9.36 33.80
CA ILE A 65 3.13 8.37 33.99
C ILE A 65 3.35 7.54 35.26
N LYS A 66 4.58 7.09 35.50
CA LYS A 66 4.92 6.31 36.70
C LYS A 66 4.75 7.13 37.98
N GLY A 67 5.21 8.38 37.97
CA GLY A 67 4.99 9.29 39.09
C GLY A 67 3.53 9.62 39.30
N ALA A 68 2.71 9.70 38.24
CA ALA A 68 1.27 9.85 38.34
C ALA A 68 0.61 8.62 38.98
N ILE A 69 1.02 7.41 38.60
CA ILE A 69 0.53 6.15 39.19
C ILE A 69 0.86 6.10 40.70
N SER A 70 2.10 6.43 41.10
CA SER A 70 2.51 6.40 42.51
C SER A 70 1.72 7.35 43.42
N LEU A 71 1.06 8.38 42.88
CA LEU A 71 0.19 9.24 43.69
C LEU A 71 -1.03 8.46 44.23
N PHE A 72 -1.48 7.42 43.53
CA PHE A 72 -2.63 6.62 43.94
C PHE A 72 -2.34 5.68 45.11
N ASP A 73 -1.07 5.40 45.42
CA ASP A 73 -0.67 4.61 46.60
C ASP A 73 -1.07 5.30 47.91
N ASN A 74 -1.18 6.63 47.88
CA ASN A 74 -1.57 7.48 49.02
C ASN A 74 -2.86 8.25 48.72
N LEU A 75 -3.81 7.62 48.03
CA LEU A 75 -5.08 8.25 47.65
C LEU A 75 -5.86 8.65 48.92
N PRO A 76 -6.30 9.93 49.05
CA PRO A 76 -7.11 10.38 50.18
C PRO A 76 -8.34 9.50 50.40
N SER A 77 -8.68 9.21 51.66
CA SER A 77 -9.79 8.29 52.01
C SER A 77 -11.13 8.69 51.39
N GLU A 78 -11.39 10.00 51.28
CA GLU A 78 -12.57 10.57 50.63
C GLU A 78 -12.65 10.31 49.11
N LEU A 79 -11.58 9.86 48.47
CA LEU A 79 -11.47 9.59 47.04
C LEU A 79 -11.39 8.09 46.70
N GLN A 80 -11.28 7.19 47.68
CA GLN A 80 -11.02 5.76 47.43
C GLN A 80 -12.12 5.04 46.65
N ASP A 81 -13.37 5.49 46.78
CA ASP A 81 -14.53 4.92 46.09
C ASP A 81 -14.91 5.67 44.80
N ASP A 82 -14.11 6.66 44.39
CA ASP A 82 -14.39 7.46 43.18
C ASP A 82 -14.10 6.64 41.91
N LYS A 83 -15.18 6.27 41.20
CA LYS A 83 -15.12 5.41 40.01
C LYS A 83 -14.38 6.07 38.85
N GLU A 84 -14.50 7.39 38.71
CA GLU A 84 -13.79 8.13 37.65
C GLU A 84 -12.29 8.08 37.90
N LEU A 85 -11.85 8.22 39.16
CA LEU A 85 -10.44 8.07 39.52
C LEU A 85 -9.91 6.65 39.31
N LYS A 86 -10.73 5.62 39.52
CA LYS A 86 -10.37 4.22 39.18
C LYS A 86 -10.12 4.05 37.68
N LEU A 87 -10.94 4.69 36.82
CA LEU A 87 -10.73 4.69 35.37
C LEU A 87 -9.49 5.48 34.97
N VAL A 88 -9.22 6.63 35.61
CA VAL A 88 -7.98 7.39 35.38
C VAL A 88 -6.75 6.55 35.72
N LEU A 89 -6.76 5.86 36.87
CA LEU A 89 -5.69 4.93 37.25
C LEU A 89 -5.55 3.78 36.25
N GLY A 90 -6.66 3.22 35.77
CA GLY A 90 -6.66 2.20 34.74
C GLY A 90 -6.07 2.67 33.42
N ALA A 91 -6.39 3.89 32.98
CA ALA A 91 -5.80 4.51 31.80
C ALA A 91 -4.30 4.76 31.96
N LEU A 92 -3.85 5.20 33.15
CA LEU A 92 -2.42 5.33 33.46
C LEU A 92 -1.69 3.99 33.39
N PHE A 93 -2.28 2.92 33.95
CA PHE A 93 -1.74 1.57 33.83
C PHE A 93 -1.67 1.11 32.38
N TYR A 94 -2.67 1.41 31.55
CA TYR A 94 -2.62 1.12 30.12
C TYR A 94 -1.45 1.85 29.44
N SER A 95 -1.26 3.14 29.74
CA SER A 95 -0.15 3.94 29.21
C SER A 95 1.24 3.43 29.64
N ASP A 96 1.36 2.85 30.85
CA ASP A 96 2.59 2.20 31.33
C ASP A 96 2.70 0.71 30.91
N HIS A 97 1.84 0.25 29.99
CA HIS A 97 1.75 -1.14 29.50
C HIS A 97 1.42 -2.19 30.58
N GLN A 98 0.88 -1.78 31.73
CA GLN A 98 0.41 -2.63 32.80
C GLN A 98 -1.04 -3.07 32.56
N PHE A 99 -1.27 -3.81 31.47
CA PHE A 99 -2.62 -4.13 30.98
C PHE A 99 -3.49 -4.91 31.98
N ASP A 100 -2.90 -5.80 32.78
CA ASP A 100 -3.68 -6.57 33.77
C ASP A 100 -4.14 -5.67 34.94
N ASN A 101 -3.34 -4.69 35.35
CA ASN A 101 -3.71 -3.70 36.36
C ASN A 101 -4.80 -2.76 35.83
N ALA A 102 -4.70 -2.35 34.55
CA ALA A 102 -5.73 -1.57 33.87
C ALA A 102 -7.07 -2.33 33.77
N ILE A 103 -7.02 -3.62 33.42
CA ILE A 103 -8.22 -4.48 33.39
C ILE A 103 -8.80 -4.66 34.80
N SER A 104 -7.96 -4.81 35.83
CA SER A 104 -8.41 -4.99 37.21
C SER A 104 -9.17 -3.76 37.73
N THR A 105 -8.61 -2.57 37.54
CA THR A 105 -9.25 -1.29 37.90
C THR A 105 -10.55 -1.06 37.14
N ALA A 106 -10.60 -1.38 35.85
CA ALA A 106 -11.84 -1.33 35.06
C ALA A 106 -12.91 -2.32 35.57
N ASN A 107 -12.51 -3.55 35.90
CA ASN A 107 -13.43 -4.54 36.47
C ASN A 107 -13.99 -4.11 37.82
N ASP A 108 -13.21 -3.39 38.64
CA ASP A 108 -13.70 -2.81 39.89
C ASP A 108 -14.83 -1.81 39.64
N VAL A 109 -14.78 -1.04 38.56
CA VAL A 109 -15.88 -0.16 38.15
C VAL A 109 -17.09 -0.99 37.69
N LEU A 110 -16.87 -2.05 36.92
CA LEU A 110 -17.92 -2.93 36.41
C LEU A 110 -18.67 -3.72 37.49
N LYS A 111 -18.08 -3.91 38.68
CA LYS A 111 -18.78 -4.47 39.85
C LYS A 111 -19.97 -3.62 40.27
N PHE A 112 -19.86 -2.29 40.12
CA PHE A 112 -20.91 -1.35 40.48
C PHE A 112 -21.81 -0.98 39.30
N ASP A 113 -21.26 -0.93 38.10
CA ASP A 113 -22.00 -0.64 36.87
C ASP A 113 -21.52 -1.56 35.74
N LYS A 114 -22.23 -2.67 35.54
CA LYS A 114 -21.90 -3.67 34.52
C LYS A 114 -21.98 -3.13 33.08
N SER A 115 -22.62 -1.99 32.88
CA SER A 115 -22.82 -1.33 31.59
C SER A 115 -21.91 -0.12 31.37
N ASN A 116 -20.98 0.17 32.29
CA ASN A 116 -20.09 1.31 32.15
C ASN A 116 -19.22 1.16 30.88
N ILE A 117 -19.45 2.03 29.89
CA ILE A 117 -18.81 1.95 28.57
C ILE A 117 -17.31 2.23 28.69
N GLU A 118 -16.90 3.22 29.48
CA GLU A 118 -15.48 3.60 29.60
C GLU A 118 -14.63 2.46 30.19
N ALA A 119 -15.17 1.74 31.19
CA ALA A 119 -14.52 0.55 31.75
C ALA A 119 -14.44 -0.59 30.73
N LEU A 120 -15.50 -0.83 29.98
CA LEU A 120 -15.51 -1.85 28.92
C LEU A 120 -14.53 -1.49 27.79
N GLU A 121 -14.46 -0.21 27.39
CA GLU A 121 -13.51 0.28 26.39
C GLU A 121 -12.06 0.10 26.85
N LEU A 122 -11.75 0.44 28.09
CA LEU A 122 -10.41 0.24 28.66
C LEU A 122 -10.01 -1.25 28.63
N ILE A 123 -10.92 -2.16 29.01
CA ILE A 123 -10.68 -3.61 28.92
C ILE A 123 -10.50 -4.04 27.46
N SER A 124 -11.31 -3.52 26.55
CA SER A 124 -11.24 -3.82 25.11
C SER A 124 -9.88 -3.40 24.54
N MET A 125 -9.41 -2.19 24.85
CA MET A 125 -8.10 -1.66 24.45
C MET A 125 -6.95 -2.51 25.00
N CYS A 126 -7.01 -2.91 26.28
CA CYS A 126 -6.02 -3.78 26.90
C CYS A 126 -5.94 -5.14 26.21
N ASN A 127 -7.08 -5.79 25.96
CA ASN A 127 -7.13 -7.09 25.28
C ASN A 127 -6.60 -7.01 23.85
N LYS A 128 -6.91 -5.93 23.13
CA LYS A 128 -6.34 -5.66 21.80
C LYS A 128 -4.82 -5.51 21.86
N ALA A 129 -4.30 -4.71 22.80
CA ALA A 129 -2.86 -4.50 22.97
C ALA A 129 -2.12 -5.80 23.34
N LYS A 130 -2.75 -6.68 24.14
CA LYS A 130 -2.25 -8.02 24.46
C LYS A 130 -2.33 -9.01 23.29
N GLY A 131 -3.02 -8.68 22.21
CA GLY A 131 -3.29 -9.60 21.09
C GLY A 131 -4.33 -10.69 21.40
N ASP A 132 -5.06 -10.58 22.51
CA ASP A 132 -6.13 -11.52 22.88
C ASP A 132 -7.41 -11.19 22.10
N LYS A 133 -7.49 -11.75 20.89
CA LYS A 133 -8.62 -11.56 19.98
C LYS A 133 -9.94 -12.06 20.55
N THR A 134 -9.91 -13.09 21.41
CA THR A 134 -11.11 -13.69 21.99
C THR A 134 -11.69 -12.78 23.05
N ALA A 135 -10.86 -12.32 24.00
CA ALA A 135 -11.29 -11.41 25.05
C ALA A 135 -11.68 -10.04 24.49
N TYR A 136 -10.95 -9.55 23.46
CA TYR A 136 -11.32 -8.34 22.72
C TYR A 136 -12.73 -8.48 22.14
N LYS A 137 -13.00 -9.55 21.39
CA LYS A 137 -14.31 -9.77 20.77
C LYS A 137 -15.44 -9.83 21.80
N GLN A 138 -15.25 -10.58 22.89
CA GLN A 138 -16.23 -10.67 23.97
C GLN A 138 -16.54 -9.31 24.59
N THR A 139 -15.51 -8.48 24.78
CA THR A 139 -15.69 -7.13 25.36
C THR A 139 -16.33 -6.17 24.37
N ALA A 140 -15.94 -6.22 23.10
CA ALA A 140 -16.57 -5.47 22.01
C ALA A 140 -18.06 -5.81 21.86
N ASP A 141 -18.44 -7.09 21.96
CA ASP A 141 -19.85 -7.51 21.92
C ASP A 141 -20.65 -6.95 23.11
N LYS A 142 -20.04 -6.86 24.31
CA LYS A 142 -20.66 -6.21 25.48
C LYS A 142 -20.85 -4.72 25.27
N ILE A 143 -19.85 -4.02 24.72
CA ILE A 143 -19.94 -2.59 24.41
C ILE A 143 -21.09 -2.36 23.42
N LEU A 144 -21.14 -3.12 22.32
CA LEU A 144 -22.17 -2.96 21.29
C LEU A 144 -23.58 -3.35 21.75
N ALA A 145 -23.70 -4.17 22.80
CA ALA A 145 -24.98 -4.48 23.42
C ALA A 145 -25.55 -3.28 24.22
N VAL A 146 -24.67 -2.43 24.77
CA VAL A 146 -25.04 -1.23 25.52
C VAL A 146 -25.13 -0.01 24.60
N ASP A 147 -24.13 0.19 23.74
CA ASP A 147 -24.05 1.25 22.74
C ASP A 147 -23.76 0.66 21.33
N PRO A 148 -24.81 0.39 20.54
CA PRO A 148 -24.65 -0.14 19.18
C PRO A 148 -23.89 0.78 18.21
N TYR A 149 -23.75 2.06 18.53
CA TYR A 149 -23.10 3.08 17.69
C TYR A 149 -21.75 3.54 18.25
N ASN A 150 -21.21 2.85 19.25
CA ASN A 150 -19.92 3.15 19.84
C ASN A 150 -18.84 3.32 18.76
N PRO A 151 -18.19 4.49 18.65
CA PRO A 151 -17.26 4.76 17.57
C PRO A 151 -16.05 3.83 17.57
N SER A 152 -15.41 3.64 18.74
CA SER A 152 -14.18 2.86 18.88
C SER A 152 -14.34 1.43 18.35
N VAL A 153 -15.38 0.72 18.79
CA VAL A 153 -15.63 -0.67 18.36
C VAL A 153 -16.04 -0.75 16.89
N ASN A 154 -16.88 0.18 16.42
CA ASN A 154 -17.35 0.17 15.04
C ASN A 154 -16.25 0.56 14.03
N ILE A 155 -15.32 1.44 14.40
CA ILE A 155 -14.11 1.76 13.61
C ILE A 155 -13.24 0.52 13.49
N GLN A 156 -12.92 -0.13 14.61
CA GLN A 156 -12.09 -1.34 14.58
C GLN A 156 -12.73 -2.47 13.75
N LYS A 157 -14.04 -2.65 13.88
CA LYS A 157 -14.78 -3.60 13.05
C LYS A 157 -14.72 -3.22 11.57
N GLY A 158 -14.76 -1.92 11.27
CA GLY A 158 -14.53 -1.36 9.95
C GLY A 158 -13.15 -1.73 9.39
N ASP A 159 -12.10 -1.52 10.18
CA ASP A 159 -10.72 -1.85 9.82
C ASP A 159 -10.55 -3.35 9.57
N ASP A 160 -11.09 -4.19 10.45
CA ASP A 160 -11.04 -5.65 10.31
C ASP A 160 -11.72 -6.11 9.01
N TYR A 161 -12.87 -5.54 8.67
CA TYR A 161 -13.54 -5.82 7.40
C TYR A 161 -12.73 -5.30 6.20
N ALA A 162 -12.12 -4.12 6.30
CA ALA A 162 -11.32 -3.52 5.24
C ALA A 162 -10.07 -4.35 4.92
N LEU A 163 -9.36 -4.82 5.95
CA LEU A 163 -8.21 -5.73 5.83
C LEU A 163 -8.58 -7.04 5.10
N ASN A 164 -9.80 -7.52 5.32
CA ASN A 164 -10.34 -8.71 4.65
C ASN A 164 -11.03 -8.38 3.31
N LYS A 165 -10.84 -7.17 2.76
CA LYS A 165 -11.43 -6.68 1.50
C LYS A 165 -12.96 -6.71 1.45
N LYS A 166 -13.62 -6.73 2.62
CA LYS A 166 -15.09 -6.68 2.76
C LYS A 166 -15.56 -5.23 2.83
N TYR A 167 -15.28 -4.45 1.78
CA TYR A 167 -15.43 -2.98 1.78
C TYR A 167 -16.84 -2.49 2.14
N LYS A 168 -17.90 -3.16 1.67
CA LYS A 168 -19.28 -2.79 2.01
C LYS A 168 -19.59 -2.95 3.51
N LEU A 169 -19.10 -4.02 4.14
CA LEU A 169 -19.26 -4.23 5.58
C LEU A 169 -18.41 -3.25 6.39
N ALA A 170 -17.20 -2.96 5.91
CA ALA A 170 -16.32 -1.95 6.49
C ALA A 170 -17.00 -0.58 6.51
N ARG A 171 -17.47 -0.11 5.34
CA ARG A 171 -18.19 1.16 5.19
C ARG A 171 -19.40 1.27 6.12
N ASN A 172 -20.21 0.21 6.21
CA ASN A 172 -21.37 0.17 7.10
C ASN A 172 -20.97 0.28 8.59
N SER A 173 -19.81 -0.25 8.97
CA SER A 173 -19.30 -0.15 10.34
C SER A 173 -18.83 1.27 10.62
N TYR A 174 -18.08 1.91 9.72
CA TYR A 174 -17.75 3.34 9.85
C TYR A 174 -18.99 4.23 9.90
N GLN A 175 -20.02 3.92 9.10
CA GLN A 175 -21.29 4.65 9.16
C GLN A 175 -21.99 4.50 10.52
N ARG A 176 -21.87 3.35 11.19
CA ARG A 176 -22.36 3.17 12.57
C ARG A 176 -21.55 3.99 13.56
N ALA A 177 -20.23 4.02 13.44
CA ALA A 177 -19.38 4.89 14.25
C ALA A 177 -19.78 6.37 14.08
N LEU A 178 -20.02 6.81 12.85
CA LEU A 178 -20.46 8.18 12.54
C LEU A 178 -21.88 8.50 13.05
N LYS A 179 -22.70 7.50 13.37
CA LYS A 179 -23.98 7.74 14.06
C LYS A 179 -23.77 8.06 15.54
N GLY A 180 -22.76 7.46 16.18
CA GLY A 180 -22.39 7.72 17.57
C GLY A 180 -21.61 9.02 17.72
N ASP A 181 -20.64 9.25 16.85
CA ASP A 181 -19.86 10.48 16.77
C ASP A 181 -19.70 10.93 15.31
N LYS A 182 -20.50 11.93 14.92
CA LYS A 182 -20.52 12.47 13.56
C LYS A 182 -19.21 13.16 13.16
N GLU A 183 -18.42 13.63 14.13
CA GLU A 183 -17.21 14.39 13.87
C GLU A 183 -15.92 13.58 14.03
N ASN A 184 -16.05 12.28 14.30
CA ASN A 184 -14.92 11.38 14.40
C ASN A 184 -14.14 11.28 13.07
N ILE A 185 -12.92 11.82 13.06
CA ILE A 185 -12.10 11.91 11.85
C ILE A 185 -11.69 10.53 11.32
N ASP A 186 -11.38 9.58 12.20
CA ASP A 186 -11.00 8.22 11.80
C ASP A 186 -12.17 7.49 11.14
N ALA A 187 -13.37 7.62 11.70
CA ALA A 187 -14.58 7.07 11.09
C ALA A 187 -14.92 7.76 9.76
N LYS A 188 -14.78 9.09 9.66
CA LYS A 188 -14.97 9.82 8.38
C LYS A 188 -13.98 9.34 7.34
N PHE A 189 -12.70 9.24 7.69
CA PHE A 189 -11.66 8.80 6.77
C PHE A 189 -11.89 7.34 6.35
N GLY A 190 -12.15 6.44 7.29
CA GLY A 190 -12.48 5.04 7.01
C GLY A 190 -13.70 4.92 6.09
N TYR A 191 -14.77 5.68 6.35
CA TYR A 191 -15.95 5.74 5.49
C TYR A 191 -15.61 6.21 4.08
N ALA A 192 -14.90 7.34 3.94
CA ALA A 192 -14.51 7.89 2.65
C ALA A 192 -13.59 6.94 1.86
N ARG A 193 -12.61 6.33 2.54
CA ARG A 193 -11.71 5.32 1.97
C ARG A 193 -12.47 4.12 1.44
N MET A 194 -13.47 3.63 2.18
CA MET A 194 -14.29 2.50 1.71
C MET A 194 -15.22 2.90 0.57
N SER A 195 -15.77 4.12 0.59
CA SER A 195 -16.54 4.65 -0.54
C SER A 195 -15.68 4.77 -1.81
N TYR A 196 -14.42 5.17 -1.68
CA TYR A 196 -13.46 5.14 -2.80
C TYR A 196 -13.30 3.73 -3.39
N PHE A 197 -13.04 2.71 -2.56
CA PHE A 197 -12.93 1.31 -3.04
C PHE A 197 -14.24 0.71 -3.58
N LEU A 198 -15.38 1.35 -3.33
CA LEU A 198 -16.69 0.96 -3.82
C LEU A 198 -17.13 1.82 -5.02
N ASP A 199 -16.23 2.61 -5.60
CA ASP A 199 -16.49 3.50 -6.74
C ASP A 199 -17.53 4.60 -6.46
N GLU A 200 -17.74 4.94 -5.19
CA GLU A 200 -18.59 6.05 -4.74
C GLU A 200 -17.77 7.32 -4.60
N THR A 201 -17.11 7.73 -5.68
CA THR A 201 -16.11 8.81 -5.71
C THR A 201 -16.67 10.16 -5.24
N ALA A 202 -17.92 10.48 -5.55
CA ALA A 202 -18.58 11.70 -5.08
C ALA A 202 -18.73 11.75 -3.54
N THR A 203 -19.10 10.62 -2.94
CA THR A 203 -19.20 10.48 -1.49
C THR A 203 -17.83 10.59 -0.84
N ALA A 204 -16.84 9.84 -1.37
CA ALA A 204 -15.47 9.88 -0.87
C ALA A 204 -14.92 11.30 -0.89
N LYS A 205 -15.05 12.01 -2.01
CA LYS A 205 -14.60 13.39 -2.18
C LYS A 205 -15.24 14.35 -1.18
N THR A 206 -16.56 14.26 -0.99
CA THR A 206 -17.30 15.14 -0.08
C THR A 206 -16.79 14.96 1.35
N VAL A 207 -16.69 13.72 1.83
CA VAL A 207 -16.25 13.43 3.20
C VAL A 207 -14.77 13.76 3.41
N LEU A 208 -13.91 13.53 2.42
CA LEU A 208 -12.51 13.95 2.47
C LEU A 208 -12.38 15.47 2.56
N GLN A 209 -13.21 16.21 1.82
CA GLN A 209 -13.24 17.68 1.90
C GLN A 209 -13.65 18.14 3.30
N GLU A 210 -14.67 17.53 3.93
CA GLU A 210 -15.04 17.85 5.31
C GLU A 210 -13.90 17.65 6.31
N ILE A 211 -13.07 16.61 6.11
CA ILE A 211 -11.87 16.38 6.94
C ILE A 211 -10.87 17.51 6.71
N LEU A 212 -10.61 17.87 5.45
CA LEU A 212 -9.62 18.90 5.08
C LEU A 212 -10.07 20.32 5.45
N ASP A 213 -11.37 20.60 5.51
CA ASP A 213 -11.88 21.88 5.99
C ASP A 213 -11.56 22.11 7.47
N LYS A 214 -11.42 21.02 8.25
CA LYS A 214 -11.06 21.06 9.68
C LYS A 214 -9.57 20.92 9.94
N ASP A 215 -8.92 19.99 9.25
CA ASP A 215 -7.47 19.78 9.29
C ASP A 215 -6.90 19.74 7.86
N PRO A 216 -6.55 20.92 7.30
CA PRO A 216 -5.99 21.01 5.95
C PRO A 216 -4.68 20.22 5.77
N LYS A 217 -4.00 19.86 6.86
CA LYS A 217 -2.73 19.12 6.87
C LYS A 217 -2.91 17.61 7.10
N ASN A 218 -4.15 17.12 7.21
CA ASN A 218 -4.42 15.69 7.38
C ASN A 218 -3.82 14.91 6.19
N ALA A 219 -2.81 14.09 6.46
CA ALA A 219 -2.01 13.45 5.42
C ALA A 219 -2.83 12.43 4.63
N ALA A 220 -3.56 11.57 5.35
CA ALA A 220 -4.39 10.52 4.78
C ALA A 220 -5.50 11.08 3.86
N ALA A 221 -6.17 12.16 4.28
CA ALA A 221 -7.20 12.81 3.48
C ALA A 221 -6.62 13.48 2.23
N ASN A 222 -5.48 14.17 2.35
CA ASN A 222 -4.78 14.73 1.20
C ASN A 222 -4.34 13.62 0.22
N ALA A 223 -3.77 12.51 0.69
CA ALA A 223 -3.36 11.40 -0.17
C ALA A 223 -4.54 10.80 -0.95
N TYR A 224 -5.68 10.58 -0.30
CA TYR A 224 -6.88 10.06 -0.97
C TYR A 224 -7.55 11.07 -1.92
N MET A 225 -7.49 12.37 -1.62
CA MET A 225 -7.86 13.41 -2.59
C MET A 225 -6.94 13.40 -3.81
N GLY A 226 -5.65 13.09 -3.60
CA GLY A 226 -4.69 12.85 -4.69
C GLY A 226 -5.10 11.69 -5.58
N LYS A 227 -5.50 10.55 -5.00
CA LYS A 227 -5.99 9.37 -5.74
C LYS A 227 -7.23 9.68 -6.58
N LEU A 228 -8.22 10.36 -6.01
CA LEU A 228 -9.41 10.81 -6.75
C LEU A 228 -9.03 11.74 -7.90
N LYS A 229 -8.04 12.63 -7.72
CA LYS A 229 -7.57 13.50 -8.80
C LYS A 229 -6.80 12.77 -9.89
N ALA A 230 -6.10 11.69 -9.55
CA ALA A 230 -5.45 10.83 -10.53
C ALA A 230 -6.48 10.03 -11.36
N GLU A 231 -7.59 9.60 -10.76
CA GLU A 231 -8.71 8.99 -11.48
C GLU A 231 -9.39 9.97 -12.45
N ASP A 232 -9.45 11.26 -12.10
CA ASP A 232 -9.84 12.35 -13.01
C ASP A 232 -8.77 12.64 -14.11
N GLU A 233 -7.70 11.85 -14.21
CA GLU A 233 -6.48 12.10 -15.02
C GLU A 233 -5.81 13.46 -14.74
N ASN A 234 -6.16 14.12 -13.64
CA ASN A 234 -5.62 15.40 -13.22
C ASN A 234 -4.37 15.18 -12.34
N TYR A 235 -3.32 14.66 -12.96
CA TYR A 235 -2.08 14.29 -12.28
C TYR A 235 -1.36 15.49 -11.64
N LEU A 236 -1.52 16.71 -12.18
CA LEU A 236 -1.00 17.92 -11.57
C LEU A 236 -1.63 18.18 -10.20
N SER A 237 -2.97 18.08 -10.10
CA SER A 237 -3.65 18.22 -8.82
C SER A 237 -3.34 17.06 -7.89
N ALA A 238 -3.24 15.84 -8.43
CA ALA A 238 -2.87 14.66 -7.65
C ALA A 238 -1.50 14.82 -6.98
N ALA A 239 -0.50 15.26 -7.74
CA ALA A 239 0.85 15.58 -7.26
C ALA A 239 0.85 16.68 -6.18
N ASN A 240 0.01 17.71 -6.33
CA ASN A 240 -0.11 18.76 -5.31
C ASN A 240 -0.71 18.23 -3.99
N TYR A 241 -1.73 17.38 -4.06
CA TYR A 241 -2.34 16.78 -2.89
C TYR A 241 -1.39 15.81 -2.18
N ILE A 242 -0.73 14.90 -2.90
CA ILE A 242 0.20 13.95 -2.29
C ILE A 242 1.44 14.68 -1.71
N SER A 243 1.88 15.79 -2.33
CA SER A 243 2.94 16.64 -1.75
C SER A 243 2.54 17.25 -0.40
N LYS A 244 1.26 17.63 -0.21
CA LYS A 244 0.77 18.07 1.11
C LYS A 244 0.81 16.93 2.13
N ALA A 245 0.45 15.70 1.74
CA ALA A 245 0.55 14.54 2.60
C ALA A 245 2.01 14.26 3.01
N LEU A 246 2.94 14.30 2.06
CA LEU A 246 4.39 14.13 2.30
C LEU A 246 5.00 15.20 3.20
N LYS A 247 4.47 16.44 3.22
CA LYS A 247 4.90 17.48 4.17
C LYS A 247 4.56 17.13 5.62
N THR A 248 3.49 16.37 5.84
CA THR A 248 3.07 15.94 7.19
C THR A 248 3.70 14.59 7.56
N GLU A 249 3.78 13.66 6.61
CA GLU A 249 4.29 12.30 6.82
C GLU A 249 5.37 11.95 5.76
N PRO A 250 6.60 12.48 5.89
CA PRO A 250 7.64 12.33 4.88
C PRO A 250 8.25 10.92 4.83
N THR A 251 7.99 10.08 5.82
CA THR A 251 8.50 8.70 5.91
C THR A 251 7.49 7.64 5.45
N ASN A 252 6.34 8.06 4.92
CA ASN A 252 5.34 7.16 4.38
C ASN A 252 5.71 6.77 2.94
N TYR A 253 6.19 5.54 2.74
CA TYR A 253 6.69 5.09 1.43
C TYR A 253 5.57 5.02 0.37
N ASP A 254 4.33 4.70 0.76
CA ASP A 254 3.17 4.67 -0.15
C ASP A 254 2.92 6.05 -0.78
N TYR A 255 3.14 7.14 -0.03
CA TYR A 255 2.97 8.50 -0.55
C TYR A 255 4.05 8.88 -1.56
N TRP A 256 5.28 8.40 -1.37
CA TRP A 256 6.36 8.57 -2.35
C TRP A 256 6.11 7.76 -3.62
N LEU A 257 5.54 6.56 -3.50
CA LEU A 257 5.09 5.75 -4.64
C LEU A 257 4.04 6.47 -5.48
N ASP A 258 2.96 6.94 -4.83
CA ASP A 258 1.89 7.68 -5.49
C ASP A 258 2.43 8.97 -6.13
N TYR A 259 3.35 9.67 -5.46
CA TYR A 259 3.97 10.87 -6.02
C TYR A 259 4.78 10.59 -7.28
N GLY A 260 5.62 9.55 -7.27
CA GLY A 260 6.38 9.13 -8.45
C GLY A 260 5.45 8.75 -9.62
N ASN A 261 4.37 8.02 -9.34
CA ASN A 261 3.36 7.67 -10.35
C ASN A 261 2.75 8.92 -10.98
N TYR A 262 2.33 9.90 -10.17
CA TYR A 262 1.73 11.13 -10.68
C TYR A 262 2.72 12.00 -11.46
N LEU A 263 4.01 12.00 -11.09
CA LEU A 263 5.07 12.69 -11.82
C LEU A 263 5.34 12.03 -13.17
N ARG A 264 5.39 10.68 -13.23
CA ARG A 264 5.55 9.95 -14.49
C ARG A 264 4.41 10.25 -15.48
N HIS A 265 3.16 10.28 -15.01
CA HIS A 265 2.02 10.65 -15.85
C HIS A 265 2.05 12.10 -16.33
N GLN A 266 2.82 12.99 -15.68
CA GLN A 266 3.10 14.34 -16.14
C GLN A 266 4.29 14.42 -17.11
N GLY A 267 4.93 13.29 -17.45
CA GLY A 267 6.15 13.24 -18.28
C GLY A 267 7.43 13.66 -17.54
N LYS A 268 7.38 13.79 -16.20
CA LYS A 268 8.52 14.15 -15.35
C LYS A 268 9.26 12.90 -14.88
N PHE A 269 9.88 12.19 -15.83
CA PHE A 269 10.46 10.86 -15.59
C PHE A 269 11.63 10.86 -14.59
N GLU A 270 12.50 11.88 -14.59
CA GLU A 270 13.58 12.02 -13.61
C GLU A 270 13.04 12.28 -12.19
N GLU A 271 12.11 13.21 -12.04
CA GLU A 271 11.48 13.51 -10.73
C GLU A 271 10.72 12.29 -10.20
N ALA A 272 10.08 11.51 -11.08
CA ALA A 272 9.43 10.26 -10.71
C ALA A 272 10.42 9.23 -10.15
N ALA A 273 11.58 9.07 -10.80
CA ALA A 273 12.64 8.20 -10.31
C ALA A 273 13.17 8.64 -8.94
N GLU A 274 13.34 9.95 -8.69
CA GLU A 274 13.72 10.46 -7.37
C GLU A 274 12.69 10.07 -6.29
N ALA A 275 11.40 10.24 -6.58
CA ALA A 275 10.32 9.89 -5.66
C ALA A 275 10.29 8.38 -5.37
N TRP A 276 10.41 7.51 -6.38
CA TRP A 276 10.46 6.07 -6.15
C TRP A 276 11.74 5.60 -5.46
N ASN A 277 12.88 6.23 -5.69
CA ASN A 277 14.10 5.96 -4.91
C ASN A 277 13.90 6.30 -3.42
N LYS A 278 13.13 7.37 -3.09
CA LYS A 278 12.72 7.64 -1.71
C LYS A 278 11.84 6.52 -1.16
N ALA A 279 10.86 6.04 -1.93
CA ALA A 279 10.03 4.90 -1.51
C ALA A 279 10.88 3.63 -1.23
N VAL A 280 11.80 3.27 -2.14
CA VAL A 280 12.74 2.15 -1.95
C VAL A 280 13.59 2.32 -0.70
N SER A 281 14.08 3.53 -0.42
CA SER A 281 14.90 3.78 0.77
C SER A 281 14.12 3.63 2.09
N LEU A 282 12.80 3.82 2.05
CA LEU A 282 11.91 3.71 3.21
C LEU A 282 11.39 2.28 3.41
N ASP A 283 11.08 1.57 2.32
CA ASP A 283 10.77 0.14 2.34
C ASP A 283 11.53 -0.61 1.22
N PRO A 284 12.74 -1.13 1.52
CA PRO A 284 13.54 -1.88 0.56
C PRO A 284 12.94 -3.22 0.14
N SER A 285 11.89 -3.70 0.83
CA SER A 285 11.23 -4.98 0.53
C SER A 285 10.08 -4.85 -0.47
N TYR A 286 9.63 -3.61 -0.73
CA TYR A 286 8.49 -3.35 -1.61
C TYR A 286 8.87 -3.41 -3.09
N PHE A 287 8.70 -4.59 -3.69
CA PHE A 287 9.17 -4.88 -5.06
C PHE A 287 8.62 -3.94 -6.15
N LEU A 288 7.39 -3.43 -5.99
CA LEU A 288 6.76 -2.59 -7.02
C LEU A 288 7.48 -1.25 -7.21
N ALA A 289 8.14 -0.72 -6.16
CA ALA A 289 8.95 0.49 -6.31
C ALA A 289 10.12 0.28 -7.29
N TYR A 290 10.81 -0.86 -7.18
CA TYR A 290 11.86 -1.24 -8.13
C TYR A 290 11.30 -1.50 -9.52
N ALA A 291 10.10 -2.09 -9.64
CA ALA A 291 9.47 -2.31 -10.94
C ALA A 291 9.15 -0.98 -11.65
N TYR A 292 8.66 0.03 -10.92
CA TYR A 292 8.43 1.37 -11.48
C TYR A 292 9.74 2.06 -11.88
N LEU A 293 10.78 1.97 -11.04
CA LEU A 293 12.11 2.48 -11.39
C LEU A 293 12.67 1.80 -12.65
N ALA A 294 12.59 0.47 -12.72
CA ALA A 294 13.10 -0.30 -13.85
C ALA A 294 12.41 0.12 -15.15
N GLY A 295 11.08 0.12 -15.19
CA GLY A 295 10.32 0.53 -16.37
C GLY A 295 10.56 2.00 -16.75
N ASN A 296 10.71 2.90 -15.77
CA ASN A 296 11.00 4.30 -16.04
C ASN A 296 12.40 4.52 -16.62
N TYR A 297 13.42 3.83 -16.08
CA TYR A 297 14.76 3.87 -16.67
C TYR A 297 14.80 3.21 -18.04
N ASP A 298 13.98 2.18 -18.25
CA ASP A 298 13.86 1.50 -19.51
C ASP A 298 13.22 2.39 -20.60
N ASP A 299 12.16 3.12 -20.25
CA ASP A 299 11.53 4.16 -21.07
C ASP A 299 12.53 5.29 -21.42
N LEU A 300 13.43 5.62 -20.48
CA LEU A 300 14.51 6.61 -20.66
C LEU A 300 15.75 6.06 -21.37
N GLU A 301 15.73 4.81 -21.85
CA GLU A 301 16.87 4.10 -22.46
C GLU A 301 18.12 4.02 -21.55
N LYS A 302 17.98 4.18 -20.23
CA LYS A 302 19.03 3.99 -19.22
C LYS A 302 19.10 2.52 -18.80
N TRP A 303 19.40 1.64 -19.74
CA TRP A 303 19.22 0.19 -19.59
C TRP A 303 20.04 -0.46 -18.47
N ASP A 304 21.23 0.06 -18.15
CA ASP A 304 22.03 -0.47 -17.03
C ASP A 304 21.31 -0.28 -15.69
N LEU A 305 20.70 0.89 -15.48
CA LEU A 305 19.88 1.18 -14.30
C LEU A 305 18.57 0.40 -14.32
N ALA A 306 17.99 0.17 -15.50
CA ALA A 306 16.80 -0.66 -15.63
C ALA A 306 17.09 -2.12 -15.22
N LEU A 307 18.18 -2.71 -15.71
CA LEU A 307 18.63 -4.06 -15.37
C LEU A 307 18.89 -4.21 -13.87
N GLU A 308 19.59 -3.26 -13.25
CA GLU A 308 19.82 -3.26 -11.79
C GLU A 308 18.48 -3.35 -11.02
N ASN A 309 17.50 -2.54 -11.40
CA ASN A 309 16.20 -2.53 -10.75
C ASN A 309 15.35 -3.78 -11.08
N TYR A 310 15.39 -4.31 -12.30
CA TYR A 310 14.74 -5.59 -12.62
C TYR A 310 15.32 -6.75 -11.81
N HIS A 311 16.64 -6.79 -11.59
CA HIS A 311 17.25 -7.76 -10.69
C HIS A 311 16.76 -7.60 -9.25
N LYS A 312 16.60 -6.36 -8.75
CA LYS A 312 15.99 -6.12 -7.43
C LYS A 312 14.53 -6.60 -7.35
N VAL A 313 13.75 -6.46 -8.42
CA VAL A 313 12.40 -7.04 -8.49
C VAL A 313 12.45 -8.57 -8.38
N ILE A 314 13.36 -9.22 -9.11
CA ILE A 314 13.56 -10.67 -9.06
C ILE A 314 13.96 -11.14 -7.65
N GLU A 315 14.87 -10.41 -6.99
CA GLU A 315 15.31 -10.71 -5.62
C GLU A 315 14.18 -10.58 -4.60
N THR A 316 13.37 -9.53 -4.69
CA THR A 316 12.33 -9.19 -3.71
C THR A 316 11.00 -9.90 -3.96
N ASN A 317 10.64 -10.15 -5.22
CA ASN A 317 9.46 -10.92 -5.62
C ASN A 317 9.75 -11.80 -6.84
N PRO A 318 10.30 -13.01 -6.62
CA PRO A 318 10.63 -13.94 -7.70
C PRO A 318 9.45 -14.40 -8.56
N LYS A 319 8.20 -14.17 -8.15
CA LYS A 319 7.00 -14.56 -8.90
C LYS A 319 6.53 -13.50 -9.89
N TYR A 320 7.06 -12.27 -9.81
CA TYR A 320 6.73 -11.20 -10.74
C TYR A 320 7.50 -11.38 -12.06
N TYR A 321 6.99 -12.28 -12.91
CA TYR A 321 7.78 -12.80 -14.03
C TYR A 321 8.12 -11.77 -15.11
N PHE A 322 7.39 -10.64 -15.19
CA PHE A 322 7.70 -9.56 -16.12
C PHE A 322 9.14 -9.05 -15.95
N ALA A 323 9.70 -9.09 -14.74
CA ALA A 323 11.10 -8.72 -14.54
C ALA A 323 12.08 -9.69 -15.23
N TYR A 324 11.78 -11.00 -15.32
CA TYR A 324 12.60 -11.93 -16.10
C TYR A 324 12.45 -11.70 -17.60
N GLU A 325 11.24 -11.41 -18.08
CA GLU A 325 10.98 -11.08 -19.49
C GLU A 325 11.79 -9.85 -19.92
N GLU A 326 11.67 -8.74 -19.21
CA GLU A 326 12.38 -7.50 -19.53
C GLU A 326 13.89 -7.65 -19.41
N THR A 327 14.38 -8.37 -18.39
CA THR A 327 15.80 -8.71 -18.28
C THR A 327 16.29 -9.52 -19.49
N GLY A 328 15.52 -10.53 -19.93
CA GLY A 328 15.86 -11.33 -21.11
C GLY A 328 15.92 -10.50 -22.41
N ILE A 329 15.00 -9.54 -22.57
CA ILE A 329 14.96 -8.61 -23.70
C ILE A 329 16.19 -7.69 -23.71
N LEU A 330 16.53 -7.10 -22.56
CA LEU A 330 17.67 -6.19 -22.43
C LEU A 330 19.01 -6.92 -22.59
N GLU A 331 19.15 -8.13 -22.05
CA GLU A 331 20.35 -8.95 -22.26
C GLU A 331 20.49 -9.39 -23.72
N TYR A 332 19.39 -9.73 -24.39
CA TYR A 332 19.40 -10.05 -25.82
C TYR A 332 19.88 -8.85 -26.65
N ARG A 333 19.39 -7.66 -26.32
CA ARG A 333 19.81 -6.40 -26.94
C ARG A 333 21.31 -6.15 -26.74
N SER A 334 21.80 -6.35 -25.53
CA SER A 334 23.22 -6.22 -25.18
C SER A 334 24.10 -7.35 -25.73
N LYS A 335 23.53 -8.27 -26.53
CA LYS A 335 24.18 -9.44 -27.13
C LYS A 335 24.72 -10.44 -26.10
N ASN A 336 24.25 -10.37 -24.86
CA ASN A 336 24.53 -11.36 -23.83
C ASN A 336 23.54 -12.52 -23.95
N TYR A 337 23.69 -13.29 -25.03
CA TYR A 337 22.72 -14.33 -25.42
C TYR A 337 22.61 -15.47 -24.40
N GLU A 338 23.67 -15.74 -23.65
CA GLU A 338 23.65 -16.74 -22.57
C GLU A 338 22.71 -16.29 -21.43
N ALA A 339 22.88 -15.06 -20.95
CA ALA A 339 22.00 -14.49 -19.93
C ALA A 339 20.57 -14.35 -20.44
N ALA A 340 20.37 -13.87 -21.67
CA ALA A 340 19.07 -13.75 -22.28
C ALA A 340 18.31 -15.09 -22.34
N ALA A 341 18.97 -16.16 -22.81
CA ALA A 341 18.38 -17.50 -22.84
C ALA A 341 18.00 -18.00 -21.45
N LYS A 342 18.85 -17.75 -20.43
CA LYS A 342 18.58 -18.08 -19.04
C LYS A 342 17.33 -17.36 -18.51
N TYR A 343 17.21 -16.05 -18.76
CA TYR A 343 16.08 -15.26 -18.28
C TYR A 343 14.78 -15.60 -18.99
N PHE A 344 14.78 -15.79 -20.31
CA PHE A 344 13.60 -16.29 -21.03
C PHE A 344 13.19 -17.70 -20.57
N THR A 345 14.16 -18.57 -20.25
CA THR A 345 13.88 -19.90 -19.67
C THR A 345 13.21 -19.78 -18.31
N LYS A 346 13.61 -18.81 -17.47
CA LYS A 346 12.93 -18.52 -16.21
C LYS A 346 11.51 -17.97 -16.41
N THR A 347 11.28 -17.15 -17.43
CA THR A 347 9.94 -16.68 -17.78
C THR A 347 8.98 -17.83 -18.10
N LEU A 348 9.47 -18.90 -18.76
CA LEU A 348 8.68 -20.10 -19.07
C LEU A 348 8.16 -20.87 -17.84
N GLU A 349 8.74 -20.67 -16.65
CA GLU A 349 8.24 -21.27 -15.41
C GLU A 349 6.90 -20.64 -14.96
N TYR A 350 6.57 -19.45 -15.47
CA TYR A 350 5.37 -18.68 -15.11
C TYR A 350 4.41 -18.42 -16.27
N SER A 351 4.93 -18.35 -17.51
CA SER A 351 4.17 -18.07 -18.72
C SER A 351 4.63 -18.95 -19.88
N ASP A 352 3.84 -19.97 -20.22
CA ASP A 352 4.14 -20.91 -21.30
C ASP A 352 3.71 -20.33 -22.66
N ASN A 353 4.58 -19.54 -23.28
CA ASN A 353 4.33 -18.89 -24.57
C ASN A 353 5.40 -19.29 -25.60
N TRP A 354 4.98 -19.67 -26.81
CA TRP A 354 5.84 -20.07 -27.93
C TRP A 354 6.89 -19.02 -28.31
N SER A 355 6.58 -17.73 -28.10
CA SER A 355 7.52 -16.61 -28.26
C SER A 355 8.83 -16.83 -27.48
N TYR A 356 8.76 -17.22 -26.20
CA TYR A 356 9.96 -17.40 -25.39
C TYR A 356 10.81 -18.57 -25.88
N TYR A 357 10.20 -19.65 -26.37
CA TYR A 357 10.96 -20.76 -26.97
C TYR A 357 11.73 -20.32 -28.21
N LEU A 358 11.13 -19.48 -29.06
CA LEU A 358 11.80 -18.92 -30.23
C LEU A 358 12.91 -17.95 -29.84
N MET A 359 12.70 -17.10 -28.83
CA MET A 359 13.75 -16.22 -28.32
C MET A 359 14.92 -16.99 -27.71
N ILE A 360 14.66 -18.06 -26.95
CA ILE A 360 15.69 -18.97 -26.42
C ILE A 360 16.45 -19.65 -27.57
N ALA A 361 15.73 -20.17 -28.57
CA ALA A 361 16.35 -20.78 -29.75
C ALA A 361 17.20 -19.78 -30.53
N ALA A 362 16.73 -18.55 -30.70
CA ALA A 362 17.48 -17.47 -31.35
C ALA A 362 18.77 -17.15 -30.58
N CYS A 363 18.73 -17.10 -29.25
CA CYS A 363 19.94 -16.96 -28.43
C CYS A 363 20.93 -18.10 -28.69
N TYR A 364 20.48 -19.36 -28.68
CA TYR A 364 21.34 -20.50 -28.97
C TYR A 364 21.92 -20.47 -30.39
N PHE A 365 21.14 -20.09 -31.40
CA PHE A 365 21.66 -19.90 -32.76
C PHE A 365 22.73 -18.82 -32.83
N LYS A 366 22.54 -17.66 -32.17
CA LYS A 366 23.55 -16.60 -32.09
C LYS A 366 24.82 -17.04 -31.35
N MET A 367 24.73 -18.00 -30.43
CA MET A 367 25.89 -18.62 -29.76
C MET A 367 26.51 -19.78 -30.56
N GLY A 368 25.91 -20.18 -31.68
CA GLY A 368 26.36 -21.33 -32.49
C GLY A 368 25.89 -22.70 -31.99
N ASP A 369 25.12 -22.77 -30.90
CA ASP A 369 24.60 -24.02 -30.35
C ASP A 369 23.27 -24.43 -31.04
N SER A 370 23.39 -24.86 -32.29
CA SER A 370 22.24 -25.34 -33.08
C SER A 370 21.56 -26.57 -32.47
N LEU A 371 22.28 -27.36 -31.67
CA LEU A 371 21.73 -28.56 -31.05
C LEU A 371 20.77 -28.19 -29.91
N ALA A 372 21.18 -27.29 -29.02
CA ALA A 372 20.33 -26.77 -27.97
C ALA A 372 19.10 -26.04 -28.53
N ALA A 373 19.29 -25.23 -29.58
CA ALA A 373 18.20 -24.54 -30.29
C ALA A 373 17.15 -25.55 -30.80
N LYS A 374 17.58 -26.61 -31.51
CA LYS A 374 16.65 -27.64 -32.01
C LYS A 374 15.93 -28.38 -30.89
N LYS A 375 16.63 -28.69 -29.79
CA LYS A 375 16.04 -29.39 -28.63
C LYS A 375 14.93 -28.59 -27.97
N ILE A 376 15.14 -27.28 -27.77
CA ILE A 376 14.12 -26.42 -27.14
C ILE A 376 12.89 -26.26 -28.06
N LEU A 377 13.10 -26.11 -29.37
CA LEU A 377 12.03 -26.02 -30.36
C LEU A 377 11.20 -27.30 -30.47
N GLN A 378 11.84 -28.48 -30.45
CA GLN A 378 11.15 -29.77 -30.45
C GLN A 378 10.27 -29.95 -29.21
N THR A 379 10.73 -29.47 -28.05
CA THR A 379 9.92 -29.45 -26.82
C THR A 379 8.70 -28.55 -26.99
N ALA A 380 8.90 -27.34 -27.53
CA ALA A 380 7.83 -26.38 -27.78
C ALA A 380 6.77 -26.92 -28.76
N MET A 381 7.19 -27.57 -29.85
CA MET A 381 6.29 -28.12 -30.87
C MET A 381 5.31 -29.15 -30.31
N LYS A 382 5.74 -29.98 -29.36
CA LYS A 382 4.89 -31.00 -28.71
C LYS A 382 3.78 -30.40 -27.86
N LYS A 383 3.94 -29.15 -27.44
CA LYS A 383 2.94 -28.40 -26.65
C LYS A 383 1.92 -27.66 -27.52
N GLN A 384 2.23 -27.44 -28.80
CA GLN A 384 1.34 -26.73 -29.71
C GLN A 384 0.29 -27.66 -30.32
N GLU A 385 -0.86 -27.09 -30.67
CA GLU A 385 -1.89 -27.80 -31.42
C GLU A 385 -1.34 -28.27 -32.77
N ALA A 386 -1.72 -29.50 -33.16
CA ALA A 386 -1.26 -30.08 -34.41
C ALA A 386 -1.68 -29.22 -35.61
N ASN A 387 -0.71 -28.90 -36.48
CA ASN A 387 -0.89 -28.04 -37.66
C ASN A 387 -1.24 -26.57 -37.38
N SER A 388 -1.12 -26.09 -36.14
CA SER A 388 -1.22 -24.66 -35.84
C SER A 388 -0.11 -23.86 -36.53
N THR A 389 -0.33 -22.56 -36.76
CA THR A 389 0.69 -21.70 -37.38
C THR A 389 1.93 -21.58 -36.48
N GLU A 390 1.76 -21.55 -35.16
CA GLU A 390 2.83 -21.54 -34.16
C GLU A 390 3.68 -22.82 -34.24
N GLN A 391 3.03 -23.99 -34.32
CA GLN A 391 3.73 -25.27 -34.47
C GLN A 391 4.56 -25.29 -35.77
N LEU A 392 4.01 -24.74 -36.86
CA LEU A 392 4.72 -24.64 -38.13
C LEU A 392 5.91 -23.69 -38.06
N ILE A 393 5.81 -22.54 -37.37
CA ILE A 393 6.94 -21.61 -37.18
C ILE A 393 8.05 -22.28 -36.36
N LEU A 394 7.71 -22.95 -35.26
CA LEU A 394 8.68 -23.69 -34.45
C LEU A 394 9.40 -24.77 -35.27
N ARG A 395 8.64 -25.51 -36.08
CA ARG A 395 9.18 -26.52 -36.99
C ARG A 395 10.07 -25.91 -38.07
N PHE A 396 9.67 -24.76 -38.62
CA PHE A 396 10.44 -24.02 -39.61
C PHE A 396 11.81 -23.60 -39.07
N TYR A 397 11.88 -23.14 -37.81
CA TYR A 397 13.14 -22.87 -37.12
C TYR A 397 13.98 -24.14 -36.85
N ALA A 398 13.34 -25.29 -36.57
CA ALA A 398 14.05 -26.51 -36.17
C ALA A 398 14.62 -27.31 -37.36
N GLU A 399 13.88 -27.40 -38.46
CA GLU A 399 14.19 -28.27 -39.61
C GLU A 399 15.03 -27.60 -40.68
N ASN A 400 15.25 -26.28 -40.57
CA ASN A 400 16.00 -25.45 -41.50
C ASN A 400 15.31 -25.29 -42.87
N TYR A 401 15.17 -24.03 -43.29
CA TYR A 401 14.59 -23.49 -44.52
C TYR A 401 14.15 -24.49 -45.62
N ASN A 402 12.84 -24.54 -45.90
CA ASN A 402 12.34 -24.94 -47.21
C ASN A 402 11.41 -23.84 -47.75
N LYS A 403 11.66 -23.37 -48.97
CA LYS A 403 10.90 -22.30 -49.66
C LYS A 403 9.38 -22.56 -49.70
N ASN A 404 8.97 -23.83 -49.75
CA ASN A 404 7.56 -24.21 -49.70
C ASN A 404 6.93 -23.96 -48.31
N ALA A 405 7.70 -24.15 -47.23
CA ALA A 405 7.25 -23.90 -45.87
C ALA A 405 7.13 -22.39 -45.60
N GLU A 406 8.08 -21.58 -46.07
CA GLU A 406 8.02 -20.12 -45.98
C GLU A 406 6.79 -19.56 -46.69
N THR A 407 6.54 -19.99 -47.94
CA THR A 407 5.36 -19.55 -48.72
C THR A 407 4.06 -19.90 -47.99
N THR A 408 3.98 -21.10 -47.43
CA THR A 408 2.81 -21.55 -46.67
C THR A 408 2.62 -20.73 -45.38
N LEU A 409 3.72 -20.42 -44.67
CA LEU A 409 3.67 -19.59 -43.47
C LEU A 409 3.21 -18.17 -43.78
N ASN A 410 3.78 -17.52 -44.80
CA ASN A 410 3.36 -16.18 -45.21
C ASN A 410 1.87 -16.11 -45.53
N GLN A 411 1.33 -17.09 -46.29
CA GLN A 411 -0.10 -17.16 -46.58
C GLN A 411 -0.97 -17.33 -45.33
N ARG A 412 -0.49 -18.08 -44.32
CA ARG A 412 -1.22 -18.25 -43.04
C ARG A 412 -1.15 -16.99 -42.19
N ILE A 413 0.01 -16.34 -42.11
CA ILE A 413 0.23 -15.09 -41.37
C ILE A 413 -0.63 -13.97 -41.96
N GLU A 414 -0.75 -13.87 -43.30
CA GLU A 414 -1.63 -12.90 -43.95
C GLU A 414 -3.11 -13.09 -43.57
N LYS A 415 -3.53 -14.33 -43.36
CA LYS A 415 -4.89 -14.70 -42.95
C LYS A 415 -5.11 -14.62 -41.42
N GLU A 416 -4.07 -14.36 -40.64
CA GLU A 416 -4.19 -14.23 -39.18
C GLU A 416 -4.98 -12.96 -38.83
N SER A 417 -6.14 -13.17 -38.21
CA SER A 417 -7.08 -12.11 -37.83
C SER A 417 -6.61 -11.32 -36.61
N ASN A 418 -5.93 -11.99 -35.67
CA ASN A 418 -5.41 -11.34 -34.49
C ASN A 418 -4.16 -10.53 -34.86
N ARG A 419 -4.31 -9.21 -34.81
CA ARG A 419 -3.26 -8.26 -35.16
C ARG A 419 -1.96 -8.49 -34.38
N ASN A 420 -2.04 -8.73 -33.08
CA ASN A 420 -0.84 -8.93 -32.24
C ASN A 420 -0.16 -10.26 -32.56
N THR A 421 -0.94 -11.34 -32.71
CA THR A 421 -0.41 -12.65 -33.13
C THR A 421 0.29 -12.55 -34.48
N ARG A 422 -0.35 -11.90 -35.46
CA ARG A 422 0.25 -11.65 -36.78
C ARG A 422 1.55 -10.86 -36.67
N GLY A 423 1.59 -9.81 -35.85
CA GLY A 423 2.79 -9.02 -35.61
C GLY A 423 3.96 -9.85 -35.03
N LYS A 424 3.68 -10.69 -34.02
CA LYS A 424 4.68 -11.63 -33.47
C LYS A 424 5.20 -12.58 -34.53
N MET A 425 4.31 -13.18 -35.32
CA MET A 425 4.70 -14.11 -36.39
C MET A 425 5.58 -13.43 -37.44
N LEU A 426 5.23 -12.21 -37.87
CA LEU A 426 6.05 -11.41 -38.79
C LEU A 426 7.44 -11.10 -38.20
N PHE A 427 7.51 -10.76 -36.91
CA PHE A 427 8.80 -10.58 -36.24
C PHE A 427 9.64 -11.85 -36.30
N TYR A 428 9.08 -13.02 -35.99
CA TYR A 428 9.85 -14.27 -36.03
C TYR A 428 10.22 -14.69 -37.46
N MET A 429 9.47 -14.29 -38.48
CA MET A 429 9.94 -14.43 -39.87
C MET A 429 11.17 -13.53 -40.14
N GLY A 430 11.15 -12.28 -39.67
CA GLY A 430 12.29 -11.37 -39.76
C GLY A 430 13.52 -11.85 -39.00
N LEU A 431 13.33 -12.30 -37.75
CA LEU A 431 14.40 -12.82 -36.90
C LEU A 431 15.03 -14.08 -37.51
N TYR A 432 14.23 -14.94 -38.15
CA TYR A 432 14.75 -16.08 -38.87
C TYR A 432 15.66 -15.64 -40.03
N CYS A 433 15.24 -14.64 -40.81
CA CYS A 433 16.05 -14.08 -41.89
C CYS A 433 17.38 -13.52 -41.37
N GLU A 434 17.33 -12.76 -40.26
CA GLU A 434 18.53 -12.20 -39.60
C GLU A 434 19.49 -13.31 -39.13
N LEU A 435 18.98 -14.39 -38.55
CA LEU A 435 19.80 -15.52 -38.11
C LEU A 435 20.50 -16.26 -39.27
N ASN A 436 19.97 -16.15 -40.49
CA ASN A 436 20.49 -16.79 -41.69
C ASN A 436 21.23 -15.82 -42.63
N GLY A 437 21.46 -14.57 -42.22
CA GLY A 437 22.20 -13.57 -42.99
C GLY A 437 21.41 -12.91 -44.14
N ALA A 438 20.07 -13.04 -44.14
CA ALA A 438 19.19 -12.39 -45.10
C ALA A 438 18.70 -11.02 -44.58
N ASP A 439 19.62 -10.10 -44.34
CA ASP A 439 19.38 -8.84 -43.61
C ASP A 439 18.36 -7.90 -44.29
N GLU A 440 18.34 -7.84 -45.63
CA GLU A 440 17.35 -7.03 -46.36
C GLU A 440 15.92 -7.52 -46.12
N LEU A 441 15.71 -8.84 -46.19
CA LEU A 441 14.41 -9.45 -45.95
C LEU A 441 14.01 -9.34 -44.47
N ALA A 442 14.97 -9.48 -43.55
CA ALA A 442 14.74 -9.26 -42.12
C ALA A 442 14.21 -7.84 -41.87
N ARG A 443 14.83 -6.82 -42.46
CA ARG A 443 14.39 -5.43 -42.37
C ARG A 443 13.01 -5.20 -42.97
N GLU A 444 12.64 -5.90 -44.04
CA GLU A 444 11.28 -5.83 -44.60
C GLU A 444 10.24 -6.32 -43.59
N TYR A 445 10.49 -7.47 -42.96
CA TYR A 445 9.60 -8.01 -41.92
C TYR A 445 9.53 -7.10 -40.69
N TYR A 446 10.68 -6.62 -40.20
CA TYR A 446 10.70 -5.69 -39.06
C TYR A 446 9.95 -4.38 -39.39
N SER A 447 10.05 -3.87 -40.62
CA SER A 447 9.29 -2.68 -41.05
C SER A 447 7.78 -2.91 -41.03
N LYS A 448 7.33 -4.13 -41.42
CA LYS A 448 5.91 -4.52 -41.30
C LYS A 448 5.46 -4.52 -39.83
N VAL A 449 6.31 -5.00 -38.92
CA VAL A 449 6.04 -5.00 -37.47
C VAL A 449 6.00 -3.57 -36.92
N THR A 450 6.97 -2.72 -37.23
CA THR A 450 7.08 -1.36 -36.68
C THR A 450 6.02 -0.40 -37.25
N SER A 451 5.48 -0.69 -38.44
CA SER A 451 4.34 0.04 -39.03
C SER A 451 3.01 -0.17 -38.30
N MET A 452 2.96 -1.10 -37.34
CA MET A 452 1.76 -1.37 -36.55
C MET A 452 1.57 -0.29 -35.48
N SER A 453 0.44 0.44 -35.51
CA SER A 453 0.01 1.31 -34.39
C SER A 453 -0.27 0.54 -33.08
N ALA A 454 0.42 0.92 -32.01
CA ALA A 454 0.21 0.46 -30.61
C ALA A 454 0.15 -1.07 -30.38
N PRO A 455 1.21 -1.83 -30.74
CA PRO A 455 1.26 -3.26 -30.49
C PRO A 455 1.57 -3.57 -29.02
N MET A 456 0.89 -4.56 -28.44
CA MET A 456 1.12 -5.03 -27.07
C MET A 456 1.89 -6.35 -27.06
N PHE A 457 3.12 -6.33 -27.58
CA PHE A 457 4.04 -7.47 -27.55
C PHE A 457 5.50 -7.00 -27.61
N PHE A 458 6.39 -7.66 -26.86
CA PHE A 458 7.77 -7.20 -26.71
C PHE A 458 8.59 -7.30 -28.01
N GLU A 459 8.21 -8.21 -28.92
CA GLU A 459 8.88 -8.39 -30.19
C GLU A 459 8.88 -7.11 -31.06
N TYR A 460 7.91 -6.22 -30.86
CA TYR A 460 7.88 -4.92 -31.55
C TYR A 460 9.12 -4.10 -31.25
N ARG A 461 9.47 -4.00 -29.96
CA ARG A 461 10.63 -3.24 -29.49
C ARG A 461 11.94 -3.80 -30.03
N ILE A 462 12.05 -5.14 -30.09
CA ILE A 462 13.22 -5.81 -30.67
C ILE A 462 13.31 -5.53 -32.18
N ALA A 463 12.17 -5.50 -32.89
CA ALA A 463 12.13 -5.13 -34.31
C ALA A 463 12.60 -3.68 -34.53
N GLU A 464 12.19 -2.73 -33.68
CA GLU A 464 12.66 -1.33 -33.75
C GLU A 464 14.18 -1.24 -33.60
N TRP A 465 14.76 -1.96 -32.63
CA TRP A 465 16.22 -2.02 -32.49
C TRP A 465 16.91 -2.69 -33.68
N GLY A 466 16.28 -3.69 -34.28
CA GLY A 466 16.75 -4.35 -35.49
C GLY A 466 16.86 -3.40 -36.69
N LEU A 467 15.95 -2.43 -36.81
CA LEU A 467 15.96 -1.43 -37.89
C LEU A 467 16.97 -0.29 -37.69
N LYS A 468 17.40 -0.04 -36.45
CA LYS A 468 18.38 1.02 -36.11
C LYS A 468 19.84 0.59 -36.33
N LYS A 469 20.10 -0.68 -36.66
CA LYS A 469 21.43 -1.23 -36.98
C LYS A 469 21.75 -1.06 -38.45
#